data_AF-A0A7S6MLA6-F1
#
_entry.id   AF-A0A7S6MLA6-F1
#
_cell.length_a   1.000
_cell.length_b   1.000
_cell.length_c   1.000
_cell.angle_alpha   90.00
_cell.angle_beta   90.00
_cell.angle_gamma   90.00
#
_symmetry.space_group_name_H-M   'P 1'
#
loop_
_entity.id
_entity.type
_entity.pdbx_description
1 polymer ?
#
loop_
_entity_poly.entity_id
_entity_poly.type
_entity_poly.pdbx_seq_one_letter_code
_entity_poly.pdbx_strand_id
1 'polypeptide(L)'
;MIRNPIDVATRVSPNLSALIASRMNQSALAEDMTLATIRDFVTAVLSDAFTETEQLHHFDINESLLDELDALIEEFGETALAIDFVQEMASEPLSRVIDTVINAAGREKPATLEMVKDALISGISANLVGAGVLDEDEDDVLLAEIESLIDRHGSDALAELFIRYE
;
A
#
# COMPACT_ATOMS: atom_id res chain seq x y z
N MET A 1 -0.46 20.71 17.02
CA MET A 1 -1.40 20.11 16.05
C MET A 1 -0.94 18.68 15.85
N ILE A 2 -1.74 17.71 16.28
CA ILE A 2 -1.45 16.29 16.02
C ILE A 2 -1.81 16.10 14.55
N ARG A 3 -0.79 16.01 13.68
CA ARG A 3 -1.01 15.69 12.26
C ARG A 3 -1.55 14.26 12.26
N ASN A 4 -2.74 14.05 11.72
CA ASN A 4 -3.33 12.72 11.67
C ASN A 4 -2.44 11.85 10.76
N PRO A 5 -2.12 10.60 11.14
CA PRO A 5 -1.29 9.70 10.34
C PRO A 5 -1.79 9.53 8.88
N ILE A 6 -3.09 9.73 8.66
CA ILE A 6 -3.73 9.70 7.32
C ILE A 6 -3.24 10.83 6.39
N ASP A 7 -2.92 12.04 6.90
CA ASP A 7 -2.47 13.16 6.05
C ASP A 7 -1.02 12.98 5.60
N VAL A 8 -0.23 12.17 6.33
CA VAL A 8 1.17 11.90 6.00
C VAL A 8 1.32 10.68 5.10
N ALA A 9 0.56 9.61 5.33
CA ALA A 9 0.58 8.42 4.47
C ALA A 9 0.12 8.71 3.03
N THR A 10 -0.77 9.69 2.83
CA THR A 10 -1.23 10.15 1.50
C THR A 10 -0.21 11.00 0.75
N ARG A 11 0.86 11.46 1.42
CA ARG A 11 1.97 12.22 0.78
C ARG A 11 3.12 11.34 0.31
N VAL A 12 3.02 10.04 0.59
CA VAL A 12 3.99 9.03 0.22
C VAL A 12 3.48 8.34 -1.04
N SER A 13 4.37 8.04 -1.97
CA SER A 13 4.07 7.25 -3.14
C SER A 13 3.78 5.81 -2.74
N PRO A 14 2.96 5.08 -3.51
CA PRO A 14 2.66 3.67 -3.24
C PRO A 14 3.94 2.81 -3.16
N ASN A 15 4.93 3.12 -4.00
CA ASN A 15 6.21 2.42 -4.02
C ASN A 15 7.02 2.65 -2.74
N LEU A 16 7.09 3.89 -2.25
CA LEU A 16 7.82 4.18 -1.01
C LEU A 16 7.11 3.58 0.20
N SER A 17 5.78 3.67 0.25
CA SER A 17 4.95 3.04 1.27
C SER A 17 5.19 1.52 1.31
N ALA A 18 5.13 0.84 0.16
CA ALA A 18 5.34 -0.60 0.05
C ALA A 18 6.75 -1.00 0.48
N LEU A 19 7.77 -0.19 0.17
CA LEU A 19 9.15 -0.42 0.61
C LEU A 19 9.26 -0.34 2.14
N ILE A 20 8.68 0.71 2.74
CA ILE A 20 8.66 0.87 4.21
C ILE A 20 7.92 -0.30 4.86
N ALA A 21 6.74 -0.66 4.35
CA ALA A 21 5.92 -1.78 4.85
C ALA A 21 6.65 -3.13 4.76
N SER A 22 7.28 -3.41 3.62
CA SER A 22 8.09 -4.62 3.42
C SER A 22 9.24 -4.67 4.41
N ARG A 23 9.93 -3.54 4.62
CA ARG A 23 11.05 -3.45 5.56
C ARG A 23 10.62 -3.66 7.01
N MET A 24 9.49 -3.11 7.39
CA MET A 24 8.88 -3.30 8.70
C MET A 24 8.51 -4.77 8.94
N ASN A 25 7.91 -5.45 7.96
CA ASN A 25 7.61 -6.88 8.09
C ASN A 25 8.86 -7.76 8.25
N GLN A 26 10.01 -7.33 7.72
CA GLN A 26 11.28 -8.05 7.85
C GLN A 26 12.06 -7.73 9.13
N SER A 27 11.74 -6.64 9.83
CA SER A 27 12.51 -6.15 10.97
C SER A 27 11.72 -6.31 12.27
N ALA A 28 12.33 -6.95 13.26
CA ALA A 28 11.73 -7.09 14.60
C ALA A 28 11.61 -5.74 15.36
N LEU A 29 12.20 -4.67 14.85
CA LEU A 29 12.17 -3.31 15.42
C LEU A 29 11.29 -2.36 14.58
N ALA A 30 10.26 -2.89 13.94
CA ALA A 30 9.39 -2.14 13.03
C ALA A 30 8.80 -0.88 13.67
N GLU A 31 8.39 -0.93 14.94
CA GLU A 31 7.76 0.18 15.67
C GLU A 31 8.71 1.35 15.97
N ASP A 32 10.02 1.10 16.07
CA ASP A 32 11.04 2.12 16.38
C ASP A 32 11.77 2.64 15.13
N MET A 33 11.39 2.14 13.95
CA MET A 33 12.08 2.49 12.71
C MET A 33 11.73 3.92 12.30
N THR A 34 12.74 4.71 11.97
CA THR A 34 12.59 6.11 11.56
C THR A 34 12.82 6.30 10.06
N LEU A 35 12.37 7.42 9.50
CA LEU A 35 12.64 7.79 8.11
C LEU A 35 14.14 7.81 7.80
N ALA A 36 14.99 8.27 8.72
CA ALA A 36 16.44 8.21 8.55
C ALA A 36 16.96 6.78 8.38
N THR A 37 16.40 5.83 9.14
CA THR A 37 16.78 4.42 9.05
C THR A 37 16.39 3.82 7.70
N ILE A 38 15.21 4.20 7.18
CA ILE A 38 14.76 3.78 5.84
C ILE A 38 15.68 4.37 4.76
N ARG A 39 16.01 5.67 4.83
CA ARG A 39 16.90 6.33 3.87
C ARG A 39 18.30 5.70 3.82
N ASP A 40 18.90 5.42 4.97
CA ASP A 40 20.22 4.78 5.07
C ASP A 40 20.19 3.40 4.39
N PHE A 41 19.10 2.64 4.58
CA PHE A 41 18.90 1.35 3.93
C PHE A 41 18.74 1.47 2.41
N VAL A 42 17.87 2.36 1.92
CA VAL A 42 17.68 2.57 0.47
C VAL A 42 19.00 2.98 -0.18
N THR A 43 19.77 3.85 0.47
CA THR A 43 21.11 4.26 0.03
C THR A 43 22.08 3.08 -0.04
N ALA A 44 22.05 2.19 0.96
CA ALA A 44 22.89 0.99 0.98
C ALA A 44 22.50 -0.01 -0.11
N VAL A 45 21.20 -0.25 -0.33
CA VAL A 45 20.70 -1.14 -1.39
C VAL A 45 21.03 -0.60 -2.78
N LEU A 46 20.84 0.70 -3.00
CA LEU A 46 21.25 1.37 -4.23
C LEU A 46 22.75 1.22 -4.51
N SER A 47 23.58 1.27 -3.46
CA SER A 47 25.03 1.10 -3.59
C SER A 47 25.42 -0.34 -3.95
N ASP A 48 24.66 -1.34 -3.49
CA ASP A 48 24.90 -2.77 -3.74
C ASP A 48 24.35 -3.23 -5.12
N ALA A 49 23.23 -2.63 -5.54
CA ALA A 49 22.56 -2.92 -6.80
C ALA A 49 23.45 -2.67 -8.03
N PHE A 50 24.49 -1.83 -7.96
CA PHE A 50 25.41 -1.46 -9.05
C PHE A 50 26.09 -2.62 -9.82
N THR A 51 25.87 -3.89 -9.43
CA THR A 51 26.63 -5.04 -9.92
C THR A 51 25.93 -5.86 -11.03
N GLU A 52 24.62 -5.72 -11.29
CA GLU A 52 23.91 -6.57 -12.27
C GLU A 52 23.04 -5.83 -13.31
N THR A 53 23.23 -6.15 -14.59
CA THR A 53 22.84 -5.40 -15.80
C THR A 53 21.33 -5.33 -16.16
N GLU A 54 20.40 -5.45 -15.21
CA GLU A 54 18.93 -5.32 -15.43
C GLU A 54 18.32 -4.03 -14.82
N GLN A 55 19.14 -3.00 -14.60
CA GLN A 55 18.84 -1.91 -13.66
C GLN A 55 18.20 -0.63 -14.22
N LEU A 56 18.12 -0.41 -15.53
CA LEU A 56 17.73 0.93 -16.03
C LEU A 56 16.33 1.38 -15.55
N HIS A 57 15.36 0.46 -15.46
CA HIS A 57 14.03 0.78 -14.90
C HIS A 57 13.99 0.81 -13.36
N HIS A 58 14.86 0.07 -12.67
CA HIS A 58 14.90 0.03 -11.21
C HIS A 58 15.64 1.26 -10.63
N PHE A 59 16.61 1.78 -11.37
CA PHE A 59 17.41 2.95 -11.01
C PHE A 59 16.59 4.23 -10.98
N ASP A 60 15.79 4.50 -12.01
CA ASP A 60 14.89 5.68 -12.05
C ASP A 60 13.87 5.66 -10.90
N ILE A 61 13.39 4.47 -10.52
CA ILE A 61 12.47 4.31 -9.37
C ILE A 61 13.22 4.60 -8.07
N ASN A 62 14.43 4.10 -7.90
CA ASN A 62 15.19 4.26 -6.65
C ASN A 62 15.72 5.68 -6.42
N GLU A 63 16.14 6.41 -7.46
CA GLU A 63 16.54 7.84 -7.34
C GLU A 63 15.33 8.69 -6.93
N SER A 64 14.16 8.45 -7.55
CA SER A 64 12.90 9.09 -7.18
C SER A 64 12.46 8.76 -5.74
N LEU A 65 12.73 7.55 -5.24
CA LEU A 65 12.40 7.15 -3.87
C LEU A 65 13.30 7.83 -2.83
N LEU A 66 14.58 8.03 -3.14
CA LEU A 66 15.50 8.77 -2.26
C LEU A 66 15.15 10.25 -2.19
N ASP A 67 14.86 10.88 -3.33
CA ASP A 67 14.42 12.28 -3.36
C ASP A 67 13.10 12.47 -2.59
N GLU A 68 12.19 11.51 -2.71
CA GLU A 68 10.94 11.51 -1.95
C GLU A 68 11.18 11.34 -0.44
N LEU A 69 12.04 10.40 -0.03
CA LEU A 69 12.44 10.23 1.38
C LEU A 69 13.12 11.47 1.94
N ASP A 70 13.99 12.12 1.17
CA ASP A 70 14.65 13.36 1.58
C ASP A 70 13.65 14.49 1.75
N ALA A 71 12.67 14.64 0.86
CA ALA A 71 11.58 15.59 1.02
C ALA A 71 10.73 15.33 2.29
N LEU A 72 10.43 14.05 2.58
CA LEU A 72 9.70 13.68 3.81
C LEU A 72 10.54 13.94 5.07
N ILE A 73 11.84 13.68 5.05
CA ILE A 73 12.75 13.97 6.16
C ILE A 73 12.89 15.48 6.38
N GLU A 74 12.96 16.28 5.32
CA GLU A 74 12.98 17.75 5.43
C GLU A 74 11.67 18.30 6.01
N GLU A 75 10.51 17.71 5.67
CA GLU A 75 9.20 18.18 6.14
C GLU A 75 8.83 17.67 7.54
N PHE A 76 9.11 16.40 7.85
CA PHE A 76 8.64 15.72 9.06
C PHE A 76 9.76 15.42 10.06
N GLY A 77 11.01 15.50 9.64
CA GLY A 77 12.20 15.27 10.47
C GLY A 77 12.72 13.85 10.37
N GLU A 78 14.03 13.71 10.58
CA GLU A 78 14.77 12.43 10.54
C GLU A 78 14.29 11.41 11.59
N THR A 79 13.73 11.90 12.69
CA THR A 79 13.22 11.09 13.81
C THR A 79 11.75 10.70 13.66
N ALA A 80 11.10 11.07 12.55
CA ALA A 80 9.72 10.67 12.29
C ALA A 80 9.64 9.15 12.12
N LEU A 81 8.63 8.53 12.72
CA LEU A 81 8.46 7.09 12.70
C LEU A 81 8.00 6.65 11.32
N ALA A 82 8.67 5.66 10.74
CA ALA A 82 8.38 5.17 9.40
C ALA A 82 6.98 4.53 9.31
N ILE A 83 6.47 3.98 10.41
CA ILE A 83 5.11 3.41 10.50
C ILE A 83 4.01 4.40 10.11
N ASP A 84 4.21 5.70 10.39
CA ASP A 84 3.23 6.73 10.05
C ASP A 84 3.15 6.97 8.53
N PHE A 85 4.16 6.53 7.77
CA PHE A 85 4.28 6.70 6.33
C PHE A 85 3.94 5.41 5.55
N VAL A 86 3.58 4.34 6.26
CA VAL A 86 3.05 3.12 5.64
C VAL A 86 1.58 3.33 5.32
N GLN A 87 1.24 3.23 4.04
CA GLN A 87 -0.14 3.02 3.62
C GLN A 87 -0.50 1.56 3.88
N GLU A 88 -1.60 1.34 4.60
CA GLU A 88 -2.19 0.01 4.68
C GLU A 88 -2.70 -0.37 3.29
N MET A 89 -1.96 -1.27 2.63
CA MET A 89 -2.38 -1.89 1.39
C MET A 89 -3.41 -2.97 1.70
N ALA A 90 -4.27 -3.26 0.73
CA ALA A 90 -5.16 -4.40 0.81
C ALA A 90 -4.35 -5.70 0.90
N SER A 91 -4.86 -6.66 1.65
CA SER A 91 -4.41 -8.04 1.67
C SER A 91 -4.48 -8.63 0.26
N GLU A 92 -3.78 -9.73 0.03
CA GLU A 92 -3.85 -10.43 -1.26
C GLU A 92 -5.30 -10.80 -1.66
N PRO A 93 -6.13 -11.42 -0.80
CA PRO A 93 -7.50 -11.73 -1.16
C PRO A 93 -8.33 -10.46 -1.42
N LEU A 94 -8.15 -9.39 -0.63
CA LEU A 94 -8.85 -8.13 -0.87
C LEU A 94 -8.37 -7.44 -2.16
N SER A 95 -7.09 -7.54 -2.50
CA SER A 95 -6.52 -7.05 -3.76
C SER A 95 -7.14 -7.75 -4.97
N ARG A 96 -7.39 -9.06 -4.89
CA ARG A 96 -8.10 -9.81 -5.95
C ARG A 96 -9.57 -9.37 -6.09
N VAL A 97 -10.24 -9.09 -4.98
CA VAL A 97 -11.59 -8.52 -5.00
C VAL A 97 -11.57 -7.16 -5.69
N ILE A 98 -10.66 -6.27 -5.28
CA ILE A 98 -10.50 -4.94 -5.85
C ILE A 98 -10.21 -5.04 -7.36
N ASP A 99 -9.31 -5.92 -7.77
CA ASP A 99 -8.99 -6.14 -9.19
C ASP A 99 -10.21 -6.64 -9.98
N THR A 100 -10.97 -7.59 -9.44
CA THR A 100 -12.22 -8.07 -10.05
C THR A 100 -13.24 -6.94 -10.20
N VAL A 101 -13.34 -6.10 -9.18
CA VAL A 101 -14.20 -4.92 -9.14
C VAL A 101 -13.76 -3.91 -10.21
N ILE A 102 -12.46 -3.63 -10.34
CA ILE A 102 -11.90 -2.73 -11.36
C ILE A 102 -12.13 -3.28 -12.78
N ASN A 103 -11.86 -4.56 -12.99
CA ASN A 103 -11.99 -5.25 -14.28
C ASN A 103 -13.45 -5.60 -14.64
N ALA A 104 -14.42 -5.29 -13.78
CA ALA A 104 -15.83 -5.49 -14.07
C ALA A 104 -16.24 -4.64 -15.29
N ALA A 105 -16.64 -5.32 -16.38
CA ALA A 105 -16.97 -4.69 -17.65
C ALA A 105 -18.07 -3.63 -17.51
N GLY A 106 -17.85 -2.44 -18.09
CA GLY A 106 -18.87 -1.39 -18.23
C GLY A 106 -18.80 -0.25 -17.21
N ARG A 107 -17.67 -0.05 -16.51
CA ARG A 107 -17.51 1.08 -15.59
C ARG A 107 -17.05 2.35 -16.29
N GLU A 108 -17.80 3.43 -16.08
CA GLU A 108 -17.47 4.79 -16.55
C GLU A 108 -16.56 5.55 -15.57
N LYS A 109 -16.44 5.06 -14.32
CA LYS A 109 -15.65 5.69 -13.24
C LYS A 109 -14.69 4.68 -12.61
N PRO A 110 -13.53 5.14 -12.12
CA PRO A 110 -12.60 4.30 -11.38
C PRO A 110 -13.27 3.78 -10.09
N ALA A 111 -12.90 2.57 -9.68
CA ALA A 111 -13.51 1.91 -8.54
C ALA A 111 -13.08 2.59 -7.22
N THR A 112 -14.04 2.88 -6.34
CA THR A 112 -13.76 3.41 -5.00
C THR A 112 -13.83 2.31 -3.94
N LEU A 113 -13.28 2.56 -2.75
CA LEU A 113 -13.37 1.63 -1.62
C LEU A 113 -14.82 1.31 -1.25
N GLU A 114 -15.73 2.30 -1.32
CA GLU A 114 -17.17 2.08 -1.12
C GLU A 114 -17.76 1.11 -2.15
N MET A 115 -17.38 1.23 -3.43
CA MET A 115 -17.83 0.29 -4.46
C MET A 115 -17.33 -1.14 -4.23
N VAL A 116 -16.14 -1.31 -3.66
CA VAL A 116 -15.59 -2.62 -3.30
C VAL A 116 -16.38 -3.21 -2.14
N LYS A 117 -16.67 -2.41 -1.10
CA LYS A 117 -17.52 -2.82 0.01
C LYS A 117 -18.93 -3.22 -0.45
N ASP A 118 -19.55 -2.42 -1.32
CA ASP A 118 -20.86 -2.75 -1.89
C ASP A 118 -20.83 -4.04 -2.71
N ALA A 119 -19.74 -4.29 -3.45
CA ALA A 119 -19.57 -5.54 -4.18
C ALA A 119 -19.44 -6.75 -3.24
N LEU A 120 -18.69 -6.63 -2.14
CA LEU A 120 -18.59 -7.64 -1.08
C LEU A 120 -19.96 -7.94 -0.47
N ILE A 121 -20.71 -6.92 -0.08
CA ILE A 121 -22.08 -7.07 0.45
C ILE A 121 -23.03 -7.68 -0.60
N SER A 122 -22.82 -7.37 -1.88
CA SER A 122 -23.59 -7.93 -3.00
C SER A 122 -23.21 -9.37 -3.35
N GLY A 123 -22.25 -9.98 -2.65
CA GLY A 123 -21.85 -11.37 -2.83
C GLY A 123 -20.83 -11.60 -3.94
N ILE A 124 -19.99 -10.61 -4.27
CA ILE A 124 -18.87 -10.83 -5.20
C ILE A 124 -17.91 -11.90 -4.66
N SER A 125 -17.77 -11.97 -3.34
CA SER A 125 -16.94 -12.96 -2.66
C SER A 125 -17.41 -14.38 -2.94
N ALA A 126 -18.73 -14.66 -2.88
CA ALA A 126 -19.29 -15.96 -3.25
C ALA A 126 -19.00 -16.36 -4.71
N ASN A 127 -18.96 -15.40 -5.64
CA ASN A 127 -18.56 -15.67 -7.03
C ASN A 127 -17.08 -16.02 -7.13
N LEU A 128 -16.22 -15.33 -6.37
CA LEU A 128 -14.78 -15.57 -6.34
C LEU A 128 -14.42 -16.89 -5.65
N VAL A 129 -15.13 -17.26 -4.59
CA VAL A 129 -15.05 -18.59 -3.96
C VAL A 129 -15.46 -19.67 -4.95
N GLY A 130 -16.58 -19.48 -5.66
CA GLY A 130 -17.01 -20.40 -6.72
C GLY A 130 -16.02 -20.54 -7.89
N ALA A 131 -15.20 -19.51 -8.13
CA ALA A 131 -14.13 -19.51 -9.13
C ALA A 131 -12.79 -20.09 -8.59
N GLY A 132 -12.70 -20.41 -7.30
CA GLY A 132 -11.48 -20.88 -6.65
C GLY A 132 -10.42 -19.78 -6.45
N VAL A 133 -10.84 -18.52 -6.41
CA VAL A 133 -9.96 -17.34 -6.24
C VAL A 133 -9.85 -16.90 -4.77
N LEU A 134 -10.90 -17.16 -3.98
CA LEU A 134 -10.99 -16.90 -2.55
C LEU A 134 -11.41 -18.17 -1.80
N ASP A 135 -11.08 -18.24 -0.52
CA ASP A 135 -11.55 -19.28 0.40
C ASP A 135 -12.90 -18.90 1.04
N GLU A 136 -13.69 -19.91 1.41
CA GLU A 136 -15.06 -19.72 1.93
C GLU A 136 -15.14 -19.02 3.29
N ASP A 137 -14.02 -18.98 4.02
CA ASP A 137 -13.91 -18.39 5.36
C ASP A 137 -13.44 -16.92 5.35
N GLU A 138 -13.17 -16.34 4.17
CA GLU A 138 -12.55 -15.01 4.06
C GLU A 138 -13.56 -13.85 4.03
N ASP A 139 -14.86 -14.10 3.81
CA ASP A 139 -15.88 -13.05 3.64
C ASP A 139 -15.91 -12.01 4.78
N ASP A 140 -15.99 -12.48 6.03
CA ASP A 140 -16.07 -11.61 7.20
C ASP A 140 -14.77 -10.84 7.42
N VAL A 141 -13.63 -11.45 7.07
CA VAL A 141 -12.30 -10.85 7.19
C VAL A 141 -12.15 -9.73 6.16
N LEU A 142 -12.52 -9.98 4.91
CA LEU A 142 -12.46 -9.02 3.81
C LEU A 142 -13.38 -7.81 4.06
N LEU A 143 -14.56 -8.05 4.62
CA LEU A 143 -15.48 -6.97 4.97
C LEU A 143 -14.92 -6.08 6.10
N ALA A 144 -14.35 -6.67 7.15
CA ALA A 144 -13.72 -5.91 8.22
C ALA A 144 -12.49 -5.12 7.74
N GLU A 145 -11.73 -5.70 6.81
CA GLU A 145 -10.56 -5.06 6.22
C GLU A 145 -10.93 -3.86 5.34
N ILE A 146 -11.90 -4.01 4.43
CA ILE A 146 -12.33 -2.88 3.59
C ILE A 146 -12.96 -1.76 4.42
N GLU A 147 -13.67 -2.09 5.50
CA GLU A 147 -14.18 -1.08 6.44
C GLU A 147 -13.04 -0.33 7.14
N SER A 148 -11.98 -1.04 7.53
CA SER A 148 -10.79 -0.41 8.12
C SER A 148 -10.06 0.50 7.12
N LEU A 149 -10.03 0.14 5.84
CA LEU A 149 -9.50 1.01 4.78
C LEU A 149 -10.40 2.23 4.55
N ILE A 150 -11.72 2.06 4.52
CA ILE A 150 -12.69 3.17 4.35
C ILE A 150 -12.63 4.14 5.52
N ASP A 151 -12.59 3.66 6.75
CA ASP A 151 -12.52 4.52 7.95
C ASP A 151 -11.26 5.39 7.97
N ARG A 152 -10.17 4.91 7.37
CA ARG A 152 -8.89 5.62 7.32
C ARG A 152 -8.72 6.50 6.09
N HIS A 153 -9.07 6.01 4.90
CA HIS A 153 -8.81 6.70 3.63
C HIS A 153 -10.04 7.40 3.04
N GLY A 154 -11.22 7.11 3.57
CA GLY A 154 -12.49 7.60 3.08
C GLY A 154 -13.13 6.68 2.04
N SER A 155 -14.45 6.70 1.97
CA SER A 155 -15.28 5.92 1.05
C SER A 155 -14.99 6.22 -0.43
N ASP A 156 -14.63 7.46 -0.73
CA ASP A 156 -14.36 7.96 -2.09
C ASP A 156 -12.92 7.67 -2.58
N ALA A 157 -12.06 7.08 -1.74
CA ALA A 157 -10.70 6.75 -2.14
C ALA A 157 -10.68 5.71 -3.27
N LEU A 158 -9.78 5.87 -4.24
CA LEU A 158 -9.65 4.95 -5.37
C LEU A 158 -9.09 3.62 -4.91
N ALA A 159 -9.82 2.53 -5.14
CA ALA A 159 -9.47 1.21 -4.67
C ALA A 159 -8.19 0.67 -5.35
N GLU A 160 -7.92 1.06 -6.59
CA GLU A 160 -6.72 0.66 -7.35
C GLU A 160 -5.41 1.03 -6.66
N LEU A 161 -5.41 2.08 -5.82
CA LEU A 161 -4.23 2.52 -5.09
C LEU A 161 -3.82 1.58 -3.95
N PHE A 162 -4.74 0.72 -3.52
CA PHE A 162 -4.55 -0.21 -2.41
C PHE A 162 -4.23 -1.62 -2.87
N ILE A 163 -4.25 -1.90 -4.19
CA ILE A 163 -3.88 -3.21 -4.72
C ILE A 163 -2.41 -3.49 -4.44
N ARG A 164 -2.15 -4.61 -3.75
CA ARG A 164 -0.82 -5.18 -3.68
C ARG A 164 -0.63 -6.15 -4.84
N TYR A 165 0.28 -5.82 -5.75
CA TYR A 165 0.75 -6.78 -6.76
C TYR A 165 1.84 -7.65 -6.13
N GLU A 166 1.60 -8.96 -6.06
CA GLU A 166 2.60 -9.97 -5.70
C GLU A 166 3.04 -10.75 -6.94
#